data_AF-A0A1H2S6U8-F1
#
_entry.id   AF-A0A1H2S6U8-F1
#
_cell.length_a   1.000
_cell.length_b   1.000
_cell.length_c   1.000
_cell.angle_alpha   90.00
_cell.angle_beta   90.00
_cell.angle_gamma   90.00
#
_symmetry.space_group_name_H-M   'P 1'
#
loop_
_entity.id
_entity.type
_entity.pdbx_description
1 polymer ?
#
loop_
_entity_poly.entity_id
_entity_poly.type
_entity_poly.pdbx_seq_one_letter_code
_entity_poly.pdbx_strand_id
1 'polypeptide(L)'
;MSRTQNLTLLIIHGIGQQQEFETLDLFTRNLIHALHQHTGASIHLKHCHRPGKPETENFIRLECSNPTPTQINIHEYYWAPTSQRSISFKETFQWLLRASSGARQFYQTHQELAIQYEWSQQTQKTDSLYLKKVGGVTERLGTLPLSYQRLPRWLDPWIRLAMSKPEQLVVDYLGDVATYTTTDKRLQQYATRLKILDGAIDKVRCLLKDNCEHLILIGHSLGSIITYDVLNRIHLAIKTDPLFTEHHKAFTKLITFGSPLDKVAFFLRDQTPASAYIKRWMVDNLLSYRQLAPSLSFPPYVHAEPMIHPLLENMPWENYWDPKDPISGPLDTYTHVKNIKVDNGFSWGYAHTGYWTNQRIYLQGIASILDEIKK
;
A
#
# COMPACT_ATOMS: atom_id res chain seq x y z
N MET A 1 27.65 -17.21 24.08
CA MET A 1 27.56 -16.82 22.65
C MET A 1 26.33 -15.93 22.51
N SER A 2 26.48 -14.64 22.17
CA SER A 2 25.31 -13.77 21.93
C SER A 2 24.58 -14.26 20.68
N ARG A 3 23.28 -14.51 20.78
CA ARG A 3 22.43 -14.92 19.65
C ARG A 3 22.40 -13.77 18.64
N THR A 4 22.77 -14.05 17.39
CA THR A 4 22.60 -13.12 16.26
C THR A 4 21.11 -12.88 16.06
N GLN A 5 20.69 -11.61 16.05
CA GLN A 5 19.29 -11.26 15.83
C GLN A 5 18.99 -11.20 14.33
N ASN A 6 17.84 -11.76 13.94
CA ASN A 6 17.43 -11.86 12.54
C ASN A 6 16.24 -10.93 12.25
N LEU A 7 16.54 -9.82 11.58
CA LEU A 7 15.55 -8.89 11.06
C LEU A 7 15.28 -9.19 9.58
N THR A 8 14.01 -9.29 9.20
CA THR A 8 13.57 -9.53 7.83
C THR A 8 12.69 -8.37 7.38
N LEU A 9 13.07 -7.75 6.28
CA LEU A 9 12.31 -6.71 5.60
C LEU A 9 11.67 -7.32 4.36
N LEU A 10 10.33 -7.30 4.28
CA LEU A 10 9.61 -7.67 3.06
C LEU A 10 9.05 -6.41 2.40
N ILE A 11 9.59 -6.10 1.23
CA ILE A 11 9.18 -4.96 0.41
C ILE A 11 8.16 -5.44 -0.62
N ILE A 12 6.99 -4.83 -0.60
CA ILE A 12 5.99 -4.95 -1.64
C ILE A 12 5.92 -3.59 -2.33
N HIS A 13 6.49 -3.53 -3.53
CA HIS A 13 6.59 -2.31 -4.30
C HIS A 13 5.27 -2.00 -5.02
N GLY A 14 5.13 -0.74 -5.41
CA GLY A 14 4.04 -0.30 -6.28
C GLY A 14 4.27 -0.74 -7.72
N ILE A 15 3.24 -0.59 -8.53
CA ILE A 15 3.34 -0.82 -9.98
C ILE A 15 4.18 0.25 -10.66
N GLY A 16 4.94 -0.14 -11.68
CA GLY A 16 5.76 0.74 -12.49
C GLY A 16 6.54 -0.06 -13.54
N GLN A 17 7.29 0.62 -14.41
CA GLN A 17 8.21 -0.02 -15.37
C GLN A 17 9.47 -0.62 -14.70
N GLN A 18 9.41 -0.83 -13.38
CA GLN A 18 10.55 -1.26 -12.59
C GLN A 18 10.99 -2.65 -13.05
N GLN A 19 12.26 -2.76 -13.42
CA GLN A 19 12.85 -4.04 -13.78
C GLN A 19 13.06 -4.88 -12.51
N GLU A 20 13.21 -6.19 -12.70
CA GLU A 20 13.54 -7.09 -11.60
C GLU A 20 14.78 -6.57 -10.84
N PHE A 21 14.72 -6.59 -9.50
CA PHE A 21 15.73 -6.09 -8.56
C PHE A 21 15.94 -4.57 -8.51
N GLU A 22 15.29 -3.76 -9.34
CA GLU A 22 15.47 -2.30 -9.31
C GLU A 22 15.04 -1.70 -7.97
N THR A 23 13.90 -2.16 -7.42
CA THR A 23 13.44 -1.75 -6.09
C THR A 23 14.42 -2.21 -5.02
N LEU A 24 14.84 -3.49 -5.09
CA LEU A 24 15.76 -4.07 -4.12
C LEU A 24 17.09 -3.31 -4.08
N ASP A 25 17.65 -2.95 -5.24
CA ASP A 25 18.88 -2.19 -5.39
C ASP A 25 18.73 -0.75 -4.85
N LEU A 26 17.68 -0.02 -5.26
CA LEU A 26 17.42 1.33 -4.79
C LEU A 26 17.20 1.39 -3.28
N PHE A 27 16.38 0.49 -2.75
CA PHE A 27 16.09 0.43 -1.32
C PHE A 27 17.33 0.06 -0.51
N THR A 28 18.06 -0.97 -0.93
CA THR A 28 19.25 -1.46 -0.23
C THR A 28 20.34 -0.40 -0.14
N ARG A 29 20.62 0.34 -1.21
CA ARG A 29 21.64 1.40 -1.20
C ARG A 29 21.32 2.50 -0.20
N ASN A 30 20.07 2.95 -0.15
CA ASN A 30 19.64 3.97 0.81
C ASN A 30 19.64 3.44 2.25
N LEU A 31 19.25 2.18 2.46
CA LEU A 31 19.31 1.55 3.77
C LEU A 31 20.76 1.41 4.27
N ILE A 32 21.70 0.98 3.42
CA ILE A 32 23.13 0.90 3.79
C ILE A 32 23.64 2.26 4.25
N HIS A 33 23.32 3.33 3.51
CA HIS A 33 23.72 4.68 3.89
C HIS A 33 23.15 5.08 5.26
N ALA A 34 21.85 4.87 5.48
CA ALA A 34 21.19 5.18 6.74
C ALA A 34 21.72 4.35 7.92
N LEU A 35 21.97 3.05 7.72
CA LEU A 35 22.56 2.17 8.73
C LEU A 35 23.97 2.61 9.11
N HIS A 36 24.80 2.94 8.11
CA HIS A 36 26.15 3.43 8.36
C HIS A 36 26.14 4.77 9.09
N GLN A 37 25.26 5.69 8.69
CA GLN A 37 25.06 6.96 9.39
C GLN A 37 24.58 6.77 10.83
N HIS A 38 23.68 5.80 11.09
CA HIS A 38 23.11 5.55 12.41
C HIS A 38 24.08 4.85 13.37
N THR A 39 24.86 3.89 12.85
CA THR A 39 25.68 2.99 13.69
C THR A 39 27.18 3.30 13.65
N GLY A 40 27.66 3.96 12.59
CA GLY A 40 29.09 4.09 12.28
C GLY A 40 29.79 2.76 11.95
N ALA A 41 29.06 1.64 11.92
CA ALA A 41 29.63 0.31 11.74
C ALA A 41 29.94 0.00 10.26
N SER A 42 30.85 -0.93 10.04
CA SER A 42 31.01 -1.56 8.73
C SER A 42 29.83 -2.50 8.45
N ILE A 43 29.34 -2.45 7.22
CA ILE A 43 28.21 -3.24 6.76
C ILE A 43 28.73 -4.22 5.72
N HIS A 44 28.56 -5.52 5.97
CA HIS A 44 28.91 -6.54 5.01
C HIS A 44 27.67 -6.96 4.20
N LEU A 45 27.76 -6.82 2.87
CA LEU A 45 26.70 -7.08 1.91
C LEU A 45 26.87 -8.47 1.29
N LYS A 46 25.84 -9.30 1.35
CA LYS A 46 25.78 -10.63 0.73
C LYS A 46 24.55 -10.73 -0.17
N HIS A 47 24.74 -11.23 -1.38
CA HIS A 47 23.64 -11.74 -2.20
C HIS A 47 23.35 -13.18 -1.76
N CYS A 48 22.09 -13.48 -1.50
CA CYS A 48 21.64 -14.80 -1.12
C CYS A 48 20.53 -15.25 -2.08
N HIS A 49 20.44 -16.55 -2.28
CA HIS A 49 19.39 -17.15 -3.08
C HIS A 49 18.83 -18.38 -2.38
N ARG A 50 17.57 -18.69 -2.67
CA ARG A 50 16.86 -19.85 -2.15
C ARG A 50 16.08 -20.53 -3.28
N PRO A 51 16.04 -21.87 -3.35
CA PRO A 51 15.11 -22.56 -4.23
C PRO A 51 13.67 -22.16 -3.88
N GLY A 52 13.01 -21.43 -4.78
CA GLY A 52 11.61 -21.06 -4.69
C GLY A 52 10.79 -21.79 -5.76
N LYS A 53 9.46 -21.77 -5.62
CA LYS A 53 8.54 -22.15 -6.68
C LYS A 53 7.73 -20.91 -7.06
N PRO A 54 7.66 -20.51 -8.35
CA PRO A 54 8.18 -21.19 -9.54
C PRO A 54 9.66 -20.96 -9.85
N GLU A 55 10.31 -19.96 -9.26
CA GLU A 55 11.70 -19.57 -9.57
C GLU A 55 12.54 -19.40 -8.30
N THR A 56 13.87 -19.37 -8.47
CA THR A 56 14.83 -19.09 -7.39
C THR A 56 14.56 -17.70 -6.81
N GLU A 57 14.33 -17.66 -5.51
CA GLU A 57 14.19 -16.42 -4.78
C GLU A 57 15.56 -15.79 -4.55
N ASN A 58 15.73 -14.52 -4.92
CA ASN A 58 16.91 -13.73 -4.62
C ASN A 58 16.60 -12.72 -3.50
N PHE A 59 17.55 -12.54 -2.59
CA PHE A 59 17.44 -11.55 -1.52
C PHE A 59 18.82 -11.03 -1.11
N ILE A 60 18.84 -9.89 -0.44
CA ILE A 60 20.06 -9.28 0.07
C ILE A 60 20.15 -9.52 1.58
N ARG A 61 21.35 -9.86 2.07
CA ARG A 61 21.65 -9.90 3.50
C ARG A 61 22.68 -8.84 3.83
N LEU A 62 22.37 -8.03 4.84
CA LEU A 62 23.32 -7.11 5.48
C LEU A 62 23.71 -7.68 6.84
N GLU A 63 25.00 -7.72 7.11
CA GLU A 63 25.57 -8.07 8.42
C GLU A 63 26.18 -6.80 9.03
N CYS A 64 25.59 -6.34 10.13
CA CYS A 64 26.06 -5.16 10.86
C CYS A 64 26.84 -5.61 12.09
N SER A 65 28.08 -5.14 12.21
CA SER A 65 28.98 -5.47 13.33
C SER A 65 29.04 -4.29 14.29
N ASN A 66 28.13 -4.21 15.26
CA ASN A 66 28.13 -3.38 16.50
C ASN A 66 26.72 -2.81 16.79
N PRO A 67 26.16 -2.95 18.00
CA PRO A 67 26.71 -3.60 19.22
C PRO A 67 26.37 -5.08 19.40
N THR A 68 25.33 -5.59 18.73
CA THR A 68 25.06 -7.02 18.58
C THR A 68 25.14 -7.37 17.09
N PRO A 69 25.66 -8.55 16.71
CA PRO A 69 25.57 -9.00 15.33
C PRO A 69 24.09 -9.09 14.93
N THR A 70 23.67 -8.23 14.01
CA THR A 70 22.32 -8.25 13.45
C THR A 70 22.41 -8.60 11.97
N GLN A 71 21.65 -9.62 11.58
CA GLN A 71 21.43 -9.96 10.19
C GLN A 71 20.13 -9.32 9.72
N ILE A 72 20.22 -8.51 8.67
CA ILE A 72 19.07 -7.87 8.03
C ILE A 72 18.88 -8.53 6.66
N ASN A 73 17.84 -9.34 6.52
CA ASN A 73 17.46 -9.95 5.25
C ASN A 73 16.43 -9.04 4.55
N ILE A 74 16.71 -8.65 3.31
CA ILE A 74 15.89 -7.75 2.51
C ILE A 74 15.32 -8.53 1.35
N HIS A 75 14.02 -8.73 1.37
CA HIS A 75 13.27 -9.47 0.37
C HIS A 75 12.34 -8.52 -0.39
N GLU A 76 12.21 -8.76 -1.69
CA GLU A 76 11.19 -8.15 -2.52
C GLU A 76 10.13 -9.21 -2.88
N TYR A 77 8.86 -8.81 -2.88
CA TYR A 77 7.82 -9.53 -3.59
C TYR A 77 7.55 -8.82 -4.92
N TYR A 78 8.24 -9.29 -5.96
CA TYR A 78 8.13 -8.75 -7.31
C TYR A 78 6.93 -9.35 -8.05
N TRP A 79 5.87 -8.55 -8.19
CA TRP A 79 4.58 -9.03 -8.70
C TRP A 79 4.21 -8.46 -10.07
N ALA A 80 4.99 -7.51 -10.60
CA ALA A 80 4.73 -6.81 -11.86
C ALA A 80 4.48 -7.73 -13.09
N PRO A 81 5.17 -8.87 -13.28
CA PRO A 81 4.89 -9.77 -14.40
C PRO A 81 3.47 -10.37 -14.34
N THR A 82 2.92 -10.51 -13.14
CA THR A 82 1.58 -11.07 -12.93
C THR A 82 0.48 -10.08 -13.37
N SER A 83 0.77 -8.77 -13.36
CA SER A 83 -0.20 -7.72 -13.69
C SER A 83 -0.18 -7.24 -15.15
N GLN A 84 0.89 -7.54 -15.91
CA GLN A 84 1.14 -7.08 -17.30
C GLN A 84 0.08 -7.45 -18.37
N ARG A 85 -1.04 -8.10 -18.01
CA ARG A 85 -2.11 -8.49 -18.97
C ARG A 85 -3.50 -7.92 -18.65
N SER A 86 -3.60 -6.92 -17.78
CA SER A 86 -4.87 -6.74 -17.04
C SER A 86 -5.81 -5.63 -17.52
N ILE A 87 -5.35 -4.46 -18.00
CA ILE A 87 -6.25 -3.33 -18.34
C ILE A 87 -5.65 -2.44 -19.45
N SER A 88 -6.51 -1.94 -20.34
CA SER A 88 -6.17 -0.91 -21.36
C SER A 88 -6.32 0.52 -20.81
N PHE A 89 -5.55 1.48 -21.34
CA PHE A 89 -5.57 2.89 -20.92
C PHE A 89 -6.98 3.52 -20.90
N LYS A 90 -7.86 3.10 -21.80
CA LYS A 90 -9.28 3.49 -21.85
C LYS A 90 -10.06 3.06 -20.60
N GLU A 91 -9.86 1.83 -20.14
CA GLU A 91 -10.56 1.25 -18.98
C GLU A 91 -10.07 1.91 -17.67
N THR A 92 -8.77 2.19 -17.57
CA THR A 92 -8.15 3.04 -16.54
C THR A 92 -8.83 4.40 -16.43
N PHE A 93 -8.99 5.09 -17.56
CA PHE A 93 -9.58 6.43 -17.60
C PHE A 93 -11.08 6.42 -17.28
N GLN A 94 -11.81 5.40 -17.72
CA GLN A 94 -13.22 5.23 -17.38
C GLN A 94 -13.44 4.92 -15.89
N TRP A 95 -12.59 4.10 -15.29
CA TRP A 95 -12.59 3.90 -13.84
C TRP A 95 -12.33 5.21 -13.12
N LEU A 96 -11.33 5.99 -13.55
CA LEU A 96 -11.02 7.29 -12.95
C LEU A 96 -12.21 8.25 -13.01
N LEU A 97 -12.91 8.32 -14.15
CA LEU A 97 -14.10 9.16 -14.29
C LEU A 97 -15.24 8.70 -13.37
N ARG A 98 -15.47 7.39 -13.22
CA ARG A 98 -16.50 6.82 -12.33
C ARG A 98 -16.15 6.98 -10.85
N ALA A 99 -14.89 6.78 -10.51
CA ALA A 99 -14.37 7.01 -9.16
C ALA A 99 -14.52 8.48 -8.79
N SER A 100 -14.13 9.40 -9.69
CA SER A 100 -14.27 10.85 -9.52
C SER A 100 -15.74 11.29 -9.38
N SER A 101 -16.65 10.79 -10.22
CA SER A 101 -18.08 11.10 -10.10
C SER A 101 -18.69 10.52 -8.81
N GLY A 102 -18.29 9.31 -8.43
CA GLY A 102 -18.69 8.67 -7.17
C GLY A 102 -18.20 9.43 -5.94
N ALA A 103 -16.96 9.91 -5.94
CA ALA A 103 -16.42 10.73 -4.86
C ALA A 103 -17.12 12.08 -4.74
N ARG A 104 -17.38 12.76 -5.87
CA ARG A 104 -18.13 14.02 -5.88
C ARG A 104 -19.52 13.82 -5.27
N GLN A 105 -20.20 12.74 -5.62
CA GLN A 105 -21.52 12.41 -5.07
C GLN A 105 -21.47 12.04 -3.58
N PHE A 106 -20.45 11.30 -3.14
CA PHE A 106 -20.25 10.91 -1.73
C PHE A 106 -20.01 12.14 -0.83
N TYR A 107 -19.09 13.03 -1.22
CA TYR A 107 -18.79 14.24 -0.45
C TYR A 107 -19.97 15.22 -0.40
N GLN A 108 -20.78 15.28 -1.46
CA GLN A 108 -22.01 16.08 -1.47
C GLN A 108 -23.11 15.53 -0.56
N THR A 109 -23.11 14.23 -0.29
CA THR A 109 -24.16 13.55 0.50
C THR A 109 -23.80 13.30 1.96
N HIS A 110 -22.52 13.40 2.34
CA HIS A 110 -22.04 13.09 3.69
C HIS A 110 -21.23 14.26 4.31
N GLN A 111 -21.83 15.44 4.42
CA GLN A 111 -21.20 16.64 5.00
C GLN A 111 -20.69 16.41 6.44
N GLU A 112 -21.39 15.62 7.25
CA GLU A 112 -20.98 15.32 8.62
C GLU A 112 -19.73 14.45 8.69
N LEU A 113 -19.55 13.47 7.78
CA LEU A 113 -18.32 12.69 7.70
C LEU A 113 -17.16 13.54 7.18
N ALA A 114 -17.40 14.50 6.27
CA ALA A 114 -16.39 15.46 5.82
C ALA A 114 -15.88 16.37 6.97
N ILE A 115 -16.72 16.61 7.98
CA ILE A 115 -16.40 17.36 9.20
C ILE A 115 -15.77 16.45 10.27
N GLN A 116 -16.32 15.24 10.47
CA GLN A 116 -15.91 14.28 11.50
C GLN A 116 -14.56 13.60 11.19
N TYR A 117 -14.23 13.42 9.91
CA TYR A 117 -12.92 12.96 9.46
C TYR A 117 -11.90 14.12 9.33
N GLU A 118 -12.13 15.25 9.99
CA GLU A 118 -11.28 16.47 9.98
C GLU A 118 -10.48 16.56 8.69
N TRP A 119 -11.15 16.97 7.61
CA TRP A 119 -10.44 17.42 6.41
C TRP A 119 -9.53 18.57 6.86
N SER A 120 -8.29 18.23 7.25
CA SER A 120 -7.39 19.18 7.87
C SER A 120 -7.36 20.40 6.95
N GLN A 121 -7.40 21.60 7.52
CA GLN A 121 -7.32 22.86 6.76
C GLN A 121 -6.15 22.85 5.75
N GLN A 122 -5.18 21.96 5.94
CA GLN A 122 -4.05 21.69 5.05
C GLN A 122 -4.37 20.73 3.88
N THR A 123 -5.14 19.66 4.09
CA THR A 123 -5.63 18.74 3.03
C THR A 123 -6.63 19.44 2.11
N GLN A 124 -7.47 20.35 2.62
CA GLN A 124 -8.46 21.07 1.80
C GLN A 124 -7.81 21.92 0.70
N LYS A 125 -6.67 22.57 0.99
CA LYS A 125 -5.91 23.34 0.00
C LYS A 125 -5.23 22.45 -1.03
N THR A 126 -4.56 21.37 -0.61
CA THR A 126 -3.88 20.44 -1.52
C THR A 126 -4.85 19.62 -2.36
N ASP A 127 -6.02 19.27 -1.81
CA ASP A 127 -7.07 18.54 -2.51
C ASP A 127 -7.89 19.45 -3.43
N SER A 128 -8.10 20.73 -3.08
CA SER A 128 -8.64 21.70 -4.05
C SER A 128 -7.66 21.91 -5.21
N LEU A 129 -6.35 21.87 -4.97
CA LEU A 129 -5.32 21.92 -6.00
C LEU A 129 -5.24 20.63 -6.82
N TYR A 130 -5.40 19.47 -6.19
CA TYR A 130 -5.52 18.17 -6.82
C TYR A 130 -6.78 18.13 -7.69
N LEU A 131 -7.95 18.43 -7.14
CA LEU A 131 -9.21 18.53 -7.86
C LEU A 131 -9.22 19.64 -8.89
N LYS A 132 -8.42 20.72 -8.77
CA LYS A 132 -8.28 21.75 -9.81
C LYS A 132 -7.28 21.36 -10.90
N LYS A 133 -6.23 20.60 -10.58
CA LYS A 133 -5.26 20.09 -11.57
C LYS A 133 -5.78 18.85 -12.29
N VAL A 134 -6.21 17.83 -11.55
CA VAL A 134 -6.94 16.67 -12.07
C VAL A 134 -8.26 17.11 -12.68
N GLY A 135 -9.01 18.02 -12.03
CA GLY A 135 -10.21 18.63 -12.59
C GLY A 135 -9.95 19.41 -13.87
N GLY A 136 -8.86 20.18 -13.94
CA GLY A 136 -8.45 20.89 -15.15
C GLY A 136 -8.02 19.96 -16.29
N VAL A 137 -7.44 18.80 -15.98
CA VAL A 137 -7.18 17.71 -16.96
C VAL A 137 -8.50 17.09 -17.40
N THR A 138 -9.40 16.78 -16.47
CA THR A 138 -10.73 16.23 -16.80
C THR A 138 -11.67 17.25 -17.44
N GLU A 139 -11.49 18.56 -17.25
CA GLU A 139 -12.24 19.63 -17.90
C GLU A 139 -11.70 19.85 -19.30
N ARG A 140 -10.38 19.95 -19.48
CA ARG A 140 -9.76 20.04 -20.82
C ARG A 140 -10.07 18.82 -21.70
N LEU A 141 -10.13 17.62 -21.11
CA LEU A 141 -10.48 16.39 -21.81
C LEU A 141 -11.99 16.10 -21.80
N GLY A 142 -12.75 16.61 -20.83
CA GLY A 142 -14.20 16.42 -20.70
C GLY A 142 -15.02 17.44 -21.48
N THR A 143 -14.40 18.54 -21.94
CA THR A 143 -14.95 19.40 -23.01
C THR A 143 -14.85 18.75 -24.38
N LEU A 144 -14.15 17.62 -24.53
CA LEU A 144 -14.27 16.79 -25.73
C LEU A 144 -15.63 16.08 -25.68
N PRO A 145 -16.40 16.09 -26.78
CA PRO A 145 -17.78 15.64 -26.78
C PRO A 145 -17.93 14.20 -26.27
N LEU A 146 -19.10 13.91 -25.69
CA LEU A 146 -19.57 12.59 -25.22
C LEU A 146 -19.35 11.42 -26.21
N SER A 147 -19.01 11.71 -27.47
CA SER A 147 -18.53 10.76 -28.48
C SER A 147 -17.20 10.08 -28.14
N TYR A 148 -16.45 10.53 -27.13
CA TYR A 148 -15.22 9.89 -26.63
C TYR A 148 -15.42 8.43 -26.17
N GLN A 149 -16.65 8.06 -25.78
CA GLN A 149 -17.03 6.68 -25.44
C GLN A 149 -16.79 5.69 -26.61
N ARG A 150 -16.75 6.19 -27.85
CA ARG A 150 -16.58 5.42 -29.09
C ARG A 150 -15.15 5.45 -29.66
N LEU A 151 -14.15 6.00 -28.96
CA LEU A 151 -12.82 6.08 -29.54
C LEU A 151 -12.13 4.70 -29.62
N PRO A 152 -11.52 4.37 -30.77
CA PRO A 152 -10.78 3.13 -30.99
C PRO A 152 -9.40 3.14 -30.32
N ARG A 153 -8.93 1.95 -29.90
CA ARG A 153 -7.66 1.71 -29.15
C ARG A 153 -6.40 2.31 -29.80
N TRP A 154 -6.40 2.58 -31.10
CA TRP A 154 -5.26 3.17 -31.79
C TRP A 154 -5.00 4.63 -31.41
N LEU A 155 -5.92 5.29 -30.69
CA LEU A 155 -5.76 6.67 -30.24
C LEU A 155 -5.02 6.83 -28.91
N ASP A 156 -4.78 5.74 -28.18
CA ASP A 156 -4.05 5.75 -26.90
C ASP A 156 -2.69 6.48 -26.96
N PRO A 157 -1.86 6.33 -28.02
CA PRO A 157 -0.59 7.06 -28.14
C PRO A 157 -0.77 8.58 -28.26
N TRP A 158 -1.82 9.03 -28.94
CA TRP A 158 -2.09 10.45 -29.18
C TRP A 158 -2.60 11.16 -27.92
N ILE A 159 -3.40 10.46 -27.12
CA ILE A 159 -3.87 10.98 -25.81
C ILE A 159 -2.69 11.09 -24.84
N ARG A 160 -1.79 10.10 -24.82
CA ARG A 160 -0.55 10.17 -24.03
C ARG A 160 0.33 11.33 -24.45
N LEU A 161 0.45 11.60 -25.75
CA LEU A 161 1.25 12.71 -26.28
C LEU A 161 0.76 14.09 -25.83
N ALA A 162 -0.54 14.24 -25.59
CA ALA A 162 -1.15 15.49 -25.15
C ALA A 162 -0.99 15.76 -23.64
N MET A 163 -0.66 14.74 -22.85
CA MET A 163 -0.49 14.86 -21.39
C MET A 163 0.96 15.21 -21.01
N SER A 164 1.12 16.03 -19.98
CA SER A 164 2.43 16.25 -19.37
C SER A 164 2.91 14.98 -18.65
N LYS A 165 4.24 14.81 -18.52
CA LYS A 165 4.85 13.68 -17.79
C LYS A 165 4.28 13.44 -16.37
N PRO A 166 4.03 14.46 -15.51
CA PRO A 166 3.40 14.22 -14.21
C PRO A 166 1.96 13.72 -14.30
N GLU A 167 1.19 14.14 -15.32
CA GLU A 167 -0.16 13.63 -15.55
C GLU A 167 -0.15 12.18 -16.03
N GLN A 168 0.80 11.82 -16.91
CA GLN A 168 0.98 10.43 -17.34
C GLN A 168 1.27 9.50 -16.16
N LEU A 169 2.17 9.90 -15.24
CA LEU A 169 2.48 9.15 -14.02
C LEU A 169 1.25 8.93 -13.13
N VAL A 170 0.43 9.96 -12.94
CA VAL A 170 -0.80 9.88 -12.15
C VAL A 170 -1.83 8.98 -12.82
N VAL A 171 -2.00 9.07 -14.14
CA VAL A 171 -2.98 8.25 -14.89
C VAL A 171 -2.57 6.79 -14.94
N ASP A 172 -1.29 6.50 -15.22
CA ASP A 172 -0.76 5.14 -15.23
C ASP A 172 -0.99 4.49 -13.85
N TYR A 173 -0.61 5.21 -12.78
CA TYR A 173 -0.89 4.79 -11.41
C TYR A 173 -2.38 4.52 -11.12
N LEU A 174 -3.28 5.43 -11.50
CA LEU A 174 -4.72 5.29 -11.26
C LEU A 174 -5.31 4.09 -12.02
N GLY A 175 -4.76 3.76 -13.18
CA GLY A 175 -5.14 2.57 -13.94
C GLY A 175 -4.79 1.26 -13.27
N ASP A 176 -3.66 1.27 -12.60
CA ASP A 176 -3.18 0.09 -11.89
C ASP A 176 -3.90 -0.09 -10.57
N VAL A 177 -4.23 1.00 -9.86
CA VAL A 177 -5.17 0.96 -8.74
C VAL A 177 -6.51 0.42 -9.22
N ALA A 178 -7.07 0.93 -10.31
CA ALA A 178 -8.33 0.42 -10.88
C ALA A 178 -8.27 -1.09 -11.15
N THR A 179 -7.15 -1.55 -11.73
CA THR A 179 -6.90 -2.96 -12.01
C THR A 179 -6.95 -3.80 -10.75
N TYR A 180 -6.17 -3.41 -9.74
CA TYR A 180 -6.05 -4.17 -8.51
C TYR A 180 -7.32 -4.12 -7.65
N THR A 181 -8.00 -2.97 -7.66
CA THR A 181 -9.16 -2.70 -6.80
C THR A 181 -10.49 -3.13 -7.41
N THR A 182 -10.48 -3.69 -8.62
CA THR A 182 -11.70 -4.21 -9.25
C THR A 182 -12.30 -5.33 -8.40
N THR A 183 -13.47 -5.07 -7.82
CA THR A 183 -14.20 -5.99 -6.92
C THR A 183 -15.17 -6.92 -7.65
N ASP A 184 -15.41 -6.72 -8.95
CA ASP A 184 -16.30 -7.60 -9.72
C ASP A 184 -15.62 -8.96 -9.96
N LYS A 185 -16.10 -9.99 -9.26
CA LYS A 185 -15.61 -11.37 -9.35
C LYS A 185 -15.73 -11.98 -10.75
N ARG A 186 -16.50 -11.36 -11.65
CA ARG A 186 -16.68 -11.82 -13.05
C ARG A 186 -15.57 -11.32 -13.98
N LEU A 187 -14.74 -10.38 -13.51
CA LEU A 187 -13.68 -9.76 -14.28
C LEU A 187 -12.35 -10.50 -14.07
N GLN A 188 -11.58 -10.72 -15.14
CA GLN A 188 -10.26 -11.38 -15.11
C GLN A 188 -9.30 -10.72 -14.11
N GLN A 189 -9.49 -9.43 -13.88
CA GLN A 189 -8.75 -8.58 -12.96
C GLN A 189 -8.86 -9.05 -11.49
N TYR A 190 -10.02 -9.59 -11.09
CA TYR A 190 -10.19 -10.17 -9.76
C TYR A 190 -9.31 -11.41 -9.58
N ALA A 191 -9.18 -12.26 -10.61
CA ALA A 191 -8.29 -13.41 -10.57
C ALA A 191 -6.81 -13.01 -10.50
N THR A 192 -6.41 -11.93 -11.20
CA THR A 192 -5.06 -11.36 -11.08
C THR A 192 -4.79 -10.86 -9.67
N ARG A 193 -5.73 -10.12 -9.06
CA ARG A 193 -5.62 -9.67 -7.67
C ARG A 193 -5.44 -10.84 -6.71
N LEU A 194 -6.25 -11.89 -6.84
CA LEU A 194 -6.11 -13.09 -6.00
C LEU A 194 -4.73 -13.73 -6.15
N LYS A 195 -4.22 -13.90 -7.37
CA LYS A 195 -2.87 -14.44 -7.60
C LYS A 195 -1.77 -13.62 -6.95
N ILE A 196 -1.84 -12.29 -7.04
CA ILE A 196 -0.88 -11.38 -6.39
C ILE A 196 -0.96 -11.52 -4.86
N LEU A 197 -2.18 -11.59 -4.31
CA LEU A 197 -2.37 -11.75 -2.87
C LEU A 197 -1.91 -13.11 -2.36
N ASP A 198 -2.23 -14.19 -3.07
CA ASP A 198 -1.84 -15.54 -2.70
C ASP A 198 -0.31 -15.67 -2.75
N GLY A 199 0.33 -15.14 -3.80
CA GLY A 199 1.79 -15.12 -3.88
C GLY A 199 2.46 -14.28 -2.79
N ALA A 200 1.89 -13.14 -2.41
CA ALA A 200 2.40 -12.32 -1.31
C ALA A 200 2.26 -13.04 0.05
N ILE A 201 1.13 -13.73 0.27
CA ILE A 201 0.92 -14.55 1.47
C ILE A 201 1.90 -15.71 1.51
N ASP A 202 2.07 -16.43 0.40
CA ASP A 202 3.03 -17.54 0.30
C ASP A 202 4.45 -17.07 0.61
N LYS A 203 4.81 -15.88 0.13
CA LYS A 203 6.09 -15.25 0.48
C LYS A 203 6.23 -15.03 1.98
N VAL A 204 5.23 -14.44 2.64
CA VAL A 204 5.22 -14.28 4.11
C VAL A 204 5.34 -15.63 4.82
N ARG A 205 4.59 -16.65 4.38
CA ARG A 205 4.66 -18.00 4.96
C ARG A 205 6.06 -18.60 4.85
N CYS A 206 6.74 -18.43 3.71
CA CYS A 206 8.12 -18.88 3.55
C CYS A 206 9.08 -18.17 4.51
N LEU A 207 8.94 -16.85 4.69
CA LEU A 207 9.78 -16.09 5.61
C LEU A 207 9.57 -16.52 7.07
N LEU A 208 8.33 -16.75 7.49
CA LEU A 208 8.04 -17.21 8.87
C LEU A 208 8.65 -18.58 9.16
N LYS A 209 8.68 -19.49 8.17
CA LYS A 209 9.30 -20.82 8.29
C LYS A 209 10.83 -20.77 8.41
N ASP A 210 11.47 -19.73 7.91
CA ASP A 210 12.93 -19.56 7.91
C ASP A 210 13.46 -18.96 9.23
N ASN A 211 12.77 -19.19 10.35
CA ASN A 211 13.13 -18.70 11.68
C ASN A 211 13.26 -17.17 11.74
N CYS A 212 12.32 -16.47 11.08
CA CYS A 212 12.22 -15.02 11.11
C CYS A 212 11.75 -14.55 12.50
N GLU A 213 12.63 -13.87 13.24
CA GLU A 213 12.34 -13.35 14.58
C GLU A 213 11.59 -12.02 14.50
N HIS A 214 12.00 -11.14 13.59
CA HIS A 214 11.41 -9.83 13.38
C HIS A 214 11.11 -9.61 11.89
N LEU A 215 9.85 -9.56 11.53
CA LEU A 215 9.34 -9.29 10.19
C LEU A 215 8.76 -7.87 10.14
N ILE A 216 9.31 -7.05 9.25
CA ILE A 216 8.80 -5.73 8.91
C ILE A 216 8.22 -5.80 7.51
N LEU A 217 6.94 -5.44 7.39
CA LEU A 217 6.28 -5.32 6.11
C LEU A 217 6.39 -3.88 5.62
N ILE A 218 6.82 -3.70 4.37
CA ILE A 218 7.04 -2.40 3.77
C ILE A 218 6.22 -2.31 2.48
N GLY A 219 5.30 -1.36 2.42
CA GLY A 219 4.43 -1.13 1.27
C GLY A 219 4.63 0.24 0.65
N HIS A 220 4.99 0.29 -0.62
CA HIS A 220 5.05 1.54 -1.39
C HIS A 220 3.86 1.65 -2.34
N SER A 221 3.18 2.80 -2.39
CA SER A 221 2.18 3.07 -3.44
C SER A 221 1.10 1.96 -3.49
N LEU A 222 0.79 1.38 -4.65
CA LEU A 222 -0.12 0.23 -4.75
C LEU A 222 0.32 -0.98 -3.90
N GLY A 223 1.63 -1.16 -3.70
CA GLY A 223 2.18 -2.18 -2.81
C GLY A 223 1.72 -2.02 -1.37
N SER A 224 1.43 -0.81 -0.90
CA SER A 224 0.84 -0.60 0.44
C SER A 224 -0.58 -1.16 0.56
N ILE A 225 -1.36 -1.18 -0.53
CA ILE A 225 -2.68 -1.81 -0.56
C ILE A 225 -2.52 -3.33 -0.48
N ILE A 226 -1.61 -3.88 -1.28
CA ILE A 226 -1.30 -5.32 -1.27
C ILE A 226 -0.85 -5.74 0.13
N THR A 227 0.08 -5.01 0.75
CA THR A 227 0.57 -5.29 2.10
C THR A 227 -0.56 -5.25 3.13
N TYR A 228 -1.45 -4.26 3.06
CA TYR A 228 -2.61 -4.17 3.95
C TYR A 228 -3.58 -5.35 3.75
N ASP A 229 -3.89 -5.70 2.50
CA ASP A 229 -4.76 -6.85 2.18
C ASP A 229 -4.14 -8.18 2.65
N VAL A 230 -2.81 -8.33 2.56
CA VAL A 230 -2.07 -9.48 3.12
C VAL A 230 -2.25 -9.54 4.63
N LEU A 231 -2.04 -8.43 5.34
CA LEU A 231 -2.25 -8.37 6.79
C LEU A 231 -3.69 -8.65 7.18
N ASN A 232 -4.65 -8.13 6.43
CA ASN A 232 -6.08 -8.38 6.67
C ASN A 232 -6.41 -9.88 6.51
N ARG A 233 -5.87 -10.56 5.48
CA ARG A 233 -6.04 -12.01 5.32
C ARG A 233 -5.35 -12.81 6.42
N ILE A 234 -4.14 -12.44 6.81
CA ILE A 234 -3.44 -13.07 7.94
C ILE A 234 -4.23 -12.87 9.24
N HIS A 235 -4.77 -11.68 9.46
CA HIS A 235 -5.62 -11.34 10.60
C HIS A 235 -6.85 -12.26 10.69
N LEU A 236 -7.52 -12.52 9.56
CA LEU A 236 -8.64 -13.46 9.50
C LEU A 236 -8.20 -14.93 9.71
N ALA A 237 -7.00 -15.30 9.23
CA ALA A 237 -6.49 -16.65 9.30
C ALA A 237 -5.76 -16.99 10.62
N ILE A 238 -5.44 -16.00 11.46
CA ILE A 238 -4.51 -16.15 12.60
C ILE A 238 -4.97 -17.15 13.65
N LYS A 239 -6.28 -17.45 13.74
CA LYS A 239 -6.81 -18.44 14.68
C LYS A 239 -6.89 -19.84 14.08
N THR A 240 -6.92 -19.93 12.76
CA THR A 240 -7.17 -21.19 12.03
C THR A 240 -5.92 -21.77 11.37
N ASP A 241 -4.93 -20.93 11.07
CA ASP A 241 -3.68 -21.33 10.42
C ASP A 241 -2.55 -21.45 11.45
N PRO A 242 -2.09 -22.68 11.76
CA PRO A 242 -1.09 -22.92 12.80
C PRO A 242 0.19 -22.09 12.64
N LEU A 243 0.63 -21.85 11.39
CA LEU A 243 1.84 -21.07 11.12
C LEU A 243 1.69 -19.63 11.59
N PHE A 244 0.54 -19.01 11.30
CA PHE A 244 0.28 -17.64 11.75
C PHE A 244 0.00 -17.58 13.25
N THR A 245 -0.69 -18.59 13.80
CA THR A 245 -0.89 -18.70 15.25
C THR A 245 0.44 -18.76 16.00
N GLU A 246 1.39 -19.56 15.54
CA GLU A 246 2.68 -19.77 16.19
C GLU A 246 3.60 -18.55 16.03
N HIS A 247 3.65 -17.97 14.83
CA HIS A 247 4.62 -16.93 14.48
C HIS A 247 4.05 -15.50 14.43
N HIS A 248 2.84 -15.24 14.95
CA HIS A 248 2.25 -13.89 14.93
C HIS A 248 3.13 -12.82 15.60
N LYS A 249 3.96 -13.20 16.58
CA LYS A 249 4.89 -12.28 17.27
C LYS A 249 6.05 -11.82 16.39
N ALA A 250 6.32 -12.53 15.29
CA ALA A 250 7.32 -12.11 14.33
C ALA A 250 6.90 -10.83 13.59
N PHE A 251 5.60 -10.54 13.47
CA PHE A 251 5.14 -9.29 12.85
C PHE A 251 5.42 -8.11 13.78
N THR A 252 6.46 -7.35 13.45
CA THR A 252 6.98 -6.29 14.34
C THR A 252 6.55 -4.90 13.93
N LYS A 253 6.44 -4.62 12.64
CA LYS A 253 6.08 -3.29 12.15
C LYS A 253 5.52 -3.33 10.74
N LEU A 254 4.59 -2.41 10.48
CA LEU A 254 4.15 -2.04 9.14
C LEU A 254 4.67 -0.65 8.81
N ILE A 255 5.33 -0.51 7.67
CA ILE A 255 5.74 0.78 7.11
C ILE A 255 5.06 0.95 5.77
N THR A 256 4.30 2.02 5.61
CA THR A 256 3.74 2.42 4.33
C THR A 256 4.28 3.76 3.91
N PHE A 257 4.53 3.95 2.62
CA PHE A 257 4.87 5.26 2.09
C PHE A 257 4.33 5.42 0.67
N GLY A 258 3.96 6.65 0.32
CA GLY A 258 3.21 6.88 -0.90
C GLY A 258 1.84 6.17 -0.90
N SER A 259 1.26 5.88 0.28
CA SER A 259 0.07 5.03 0.38
C SER A 259 -1.22 5.73 -0.05
N PRO A 260 -2.02 5.12 -0.95
CA PRO A 260 -3.34 5.60 -1.35
C PRO A 260 -4.50 4.97 -0.56
N LEU A 261 -4.21 4.21 0.50
CA LEU A 261 -5.18 3.34 1.16
C LEU A 261 -6.47 4.08 1.53
N ASP A 262 -6.37 5.28 2.09
CA ASP A 262 -7.53 6.11 2.43
C ASP A 262 -8.38 6.50 1.21
N LYS A 263 -7.73 6.92 0.13
CA LYS A 263 -8.43 7.26 -1.12
C LYS A 263 -9.15 6.03 -1.64
N VAL A 264 -8.48 4.89 -1.68
CA VAL A 264 -9.06 3.64 -2.16
C VAL A 264 -10.19 3.16 -1.26
N ALA A 265 -10.04 3.22 0.07
CA ALA A 265 -11.08 2.89 1.03
C ALA A 265 -12.32 3.78 0.84
N PHE A 266 -12.13 5.04 0.50
CA PHE A 266 -13.20 5.97 0.18
C PHE A 266 -13.87 5.66 -1.16
N PHE A 267 -13.11 5.40 -2.22
CA PHE A 267 -13.63 5.12 -3.56
C PHE A 267 -14.29 3.72 -3.67
N LEU A 268 -13.79 2.75 -2.92
CA LEU A 268 -14.29 1.36 -2.91
C LEU A 268 -15.24 1.06 -1.77
N ARG A 269 -15.52 2.03 -0.87
CA ARG A 269 -16.46 1.80 0.24
C ARG A 269 -17.77 1.33 -0.38
N ASP A 270 -18.16 0.11 -0.01
CA ASP A 270 -19.32 -0.56 -0.59
C ASP A 270 -20.53 0.35 -0.37
N GLN A 271 -21.11 0.86 -1.47
CA GLN A 271 -22.31 1.71 -1.45
C GLN A 271 -23.57 0.89 -1.10
N THR A 272 -23.40 -0.20 -0.35
CA THR A 272 -24.47 -1.05 0.13
C THR A 272 -25.45 -0.19 0.92
N PRO A 273 -26.73 -0.14 0.52
CA PRO A 273 -27.74 0.63 1.22
C PRO A 273 -27.79 0.25 2.71
N ALA A 274 -28.12 1.21 3.58
CA ALA A 274 -28.25 0.96 5.01
C ALA A 274 -29.22 -0.19 5.34
N SER A 275 -30.21 -0.44 4.47
CA SER A 275 -31.14 -1.57 4.59
C SER A 275 -30.48 -2.94 4.46
N ALA A 276 -29.32 -3.05 3.81
CA ALA A 276 -28.56 -4.29 3.66
C ALA A 276 -27.51 -4.44 4.78
N TYR A 277 -27.95 -4.23 6.03
CA TYR A 277 -27.10 -4.24 7.22
C TYR A 277 -26.34 -5.55 7.45
N ILE A 278 -26.90 -6.70 7.06
CA ILE A 278 -26.20 -8.01 7.12
C ILE A 278 -25.00 -8.04 6.16
N LYS A 279 -25.19 -7.63 4.90
CA LYS A 279 -24.10 -7.59 3.92
C LYS A 279 -23.00 -6.66 4.40
N ARG A 280 -23.37 -5.48 4.92
CA ARG A 280 -22.41 -4.52 5.45
C ARG A 280 -21.64 -5.06 6.65
N TRP A 281 -22.33 -5.72 7.59
CA TRP A 281 -21.66 -6.40 8.70
C TRP A 281 -20.68 -7.48 8.23
N MET A 282 -21.05 -8.31 7.24
CA MET A 282 -20.13 -9.31 6.69
C MET A 282 -18.89 -8.66 6.06
N VAL A 283 -19.08 -7.59 5.28
CA VAL A 283 -17.96 -6.86 4.65
C VAL A 283 -17.06 -6.20 5.68
N ASP A 284 -17.64 -5.55 6.70
CA ASP A 284 -16.88 -4.90 7.76
C ASP A 284 -16.06 -5.91 8.57
N ASN A 285 -16.59 -7.11 8.83
CA ASN A 285 -15.81 -8.18 9.49
C ASN A 285 -14.72 -8.75 8.58
N LEU A 286 -14.94 -8.81 7.26
CA LEU A 286 -13.94 -9.27 6.29
C LEU A 286 -12.82 -8.26 6.02
N LEU A 287 -13.03 -6.97 6.28
CA LEU A 287 -12.05 -5.88 6.09
C LEU A 287 -11.63 -5.24 7.42
N SER A 288 -11.81 -5.97 8.51
CA SER A 288 -11.76 -5.47 9.89
C SER A 288 -10.38 -5.08 10.41
N TYR A 289 -9.29 -5.35 9.69
CA TYR A 289 -7.95 -5.07 10.19
C TYR A 289 -7.68 -3.56 10.33
N ARG A 290 -7.93 -2.99 11.51
CA ARG A 290 -7.72 -1.57 11.85
C ARG A 290 -8.45 -0.56 10.96
N GLN A 291 -9.36 -0.96 10.09
CA GLN A 291 -10.20 -0.01 9.36
C GLN A 291 -11.30 0.54 10.26
N LEU A 292 -11.48 1.86 10.28
CA LEU A 292 -12.62 2.50 10.95
C LEU A 292 -13.91 2.18 10.20
N ALA A 293 -14.70 1.25 10.73
CA ALA A 293 -16.05 0.98 10.26
C ALA A 293 -17.03 2.00 10.85
N PRO A 294 -17.96 2.58 10.04
CA PRO A 294 -19.03 3.39 10.59
C PRO A 294 -19.92 2.53 11.50
N SER A 295 -20.53 3.12 12.52
CA SER A 295 -21.43 2.40 13.44
C SER A 295 -22.55 1.70 12.67
N LEU A 296 -22.53 0.37 12.65
CA LEU A 296 -23.62 -0.45 12.14
C LEU A 296 -24.79 -0.38 13.13
N SER A 297 -25.93 0.15 12.69
CA SER A 297 -27.17 0.07 13.45
C SER A 297 -27.91 -1.22 13.11
N PHE A 298 -27.92 -2.16 14.05
CA PHE A 298 -28.79 -3.32 13.98
C PHE A 298 -30.19 -2.99 14.53
N PRO A 299 -31.25 -3.65 14.06
CA PRO A 299 -32.53 -3.61 14.75
C PRO A 299 -32.37 -3.98 16.25
N PRO A 300 -33.15 -3.40 17.18
CA PRO A 300 -32.96 -3.60 18.63
C PRO A 300 -32.97 -5.06 19.11
N TYR A 301 -33.56 -5.96 18.33
CA TYR A 301 -33.66 -7.40 18.60
C TYR A 301 -32.52 -8.23 17.98
N VAL A 302 -31.56 -7.60 17.30
CA VAL A 302 -30.41 -8.29 16.70
C VAL A 302 -29.16 -7.95 17.49
N HIS A 303 -28.56 -9.00 18.06
CA HIS A 303 -27.26 -8.93 18.72
C HIS A 303 -26.21 -9.52 17.77
N ALA A 304 -25.18 -8.74 17.44
CA ALA A 304 -24.08 -9.17 16.60
C ALA A 304 -22.79 -9.18 17.43
N GLU A 305 -22.07 -10.30 17.41
CA GLU A 305 -20.76 -10.40 18.05
C GLU A 305 -19.67 -9.93 17.07
N PRO A 306 -18.68 -9.13 17.52
CA PRO A 306 -17.51 -8.82 16.69
C PRO A 306 -16.70 -10.09 16.42
N MET A 307 -16.25 -10.30 15.17
CA MET A 307 -15.65 -11.57 14.74
C MET A 307 -14.30 -11.88 15.42
N ILE A 308 -13.45 -10.88 15.72
CA ILE A 308 -12.07 -11.13 16.20
C ILE A 308 -11.59 -10.06 17.20
N HIS A 309 -11.03 -10.50 18.34
CA HIS A 309 -10.11 -9.71 19.16
C HIS A 309 -8.71 -9.76 18.52
N PRO A 310 -8.14 -8.64 18.01
CA PRO A 310 -7.02 -8.76 17.08
C PRO A 310 -5.65 -8.91 17.75
N LEU A 311 -4.96 -10.02 17.45
CA LEU A 311 -3.58 -10.24 17.92
C LEU A 311 -2.55 -9.32 17.23
N LEU A 312 -2.87 -8.81 16.04
CA LEU A 312 -2.03 -7.90 15.26
C LEU A 312 -2.40 -6.42 15.48
N GLU A 313 -3.36 -6.10 16.35
CA GLU A 313 -3.83 -4.72 16.60
C GLU A 313 -2.81 -3.84 17.30
N ASN A 314 -1.76 -4.42 17.89
CA ASN A 314 -0.72 -3.69 18.60
C ASN A 314 0.54 -3.48 17.77
N MET A 315 0.64 -4.06 16.57
CA MET A 315 1.82 -3.91 15.70
C MET A 315 1.98 -2.45 15.25
N PRO A 316 3.08 -1.75 15.56
CA PRO A 316 3.29 -0.37 15.11
C PRO A 316 3.09 -0.21 13.59
N TRP A 317 2.35 0.82 13.19
CA TRP A 317 2.15 1.19 11.78
C TRP A 317 2.55 2.66 11.57
N GLU A 318 3.58 2.87 10.75
CA GLU A 318 3.99 4.20 10.31
C GLU A 318 3.65 4.43 8.84
N ASN A 319 3.02 5.57 8.55
CA ASN A 319 2.71 5.99 7.18
C ASN A 319 3.45 7.29 6.83
N TYR A 320 4.34 7.26 5.84
CA TYR A 320 5.07 8.43 5.37
C TYR A 320 4.40 9.03 4.13
N TRP A 321 4.08 10.32 4.17
CA TRP A 321 3.37 11.00 3.09
C TRP A 321 3.91 12.42 2.83
N ASP A 322 3.90 12.84 1.57
CA ASP A 322 4.30 14.16 1.09
C ASP A 322 3.07 14.91 0.53
N PRO A 323 2.75 16.13 0.99
CA PRO A 323 1.64 16.93 0.46
C PRO A 323 1.71 17.23 -1.04
N LYS A 324 2.90 17.13 -1.65
CA LYS A 324 3.11 17.32 -3.08
C LYS A 324 2.86 16.02 -3.87
N ASP A 325 2.69 14.90 -3.19
CA ASP A 325 2.33 13.64 -3.80
C ASP A 325 0.80 13.58 -4.00
N PRO A 326 0.29 13.58 -5.24
CA PRO A 326 -1.14 13.52 -5.52
C PRO A 326 -1.75 12.14 -5.28
N ILE A 327 -0.92 11.11 -5.12
CA ILE A 327 -1.34 9.71 -4.96
C ILE A 327 -1.57 9.41 -3.49
N SER A 328 -0.63 9.76 -2.64
CA SER A 328 -0.72 9.45 -1.21
C SER A 328 -1.44 10.51 -0.38
N GLY A 329 -1.61 10.19 0.90
CA GLY A 329 -2.12 11.09 1.92
C GLY A 329 -1.89 10.50 3.31
N PRO A 330 -2.32 11.22 4.36
CA PRO A 330 -2.50 10.61 5.67
C PRO A 330 -3.52 9.46 5.57
N LEU A 331 -3.36 8.47 6.45
CA LEU A 331 -4.24 7.31 6.57
C LEU A 331 -5.14 7.48 7.80
N ASP A 332 -6.18 8.30 7.67
CA ASP A 332 -7.08 8.70 8.75
C ASP A 332 -8.29 7.77 8.87
N THR A 333 -8.53 6.92 7.87
CA THR A 333 -9.57 5.87 7.93
C THR A 333 -9.13 4.60 8.67
N TYR A 334 -7.92 4.60 9.24
CA TYR A 334 -7.33 3.46 9.93
C TYR A 334 -6.92 3.81 11.37
N THR A 335 -7.12 2.88 12.31
CA THR A 335 -6.76 3.06 13.71
C THR A 335 -5.28 2.80 13.96
N HIS A 336 -4.74 3.51 14.96
CA HIS A 336 -3.37 3.32 15.45
C HIS A 336 -2.28 3.47 14.37
N VAL A 337 -2.52 4.31 13.36
CA VAL A 337 -1.53 4.68 12.34
C VAL A 337 -0.83 5.98 12.73
N LYS A 338 0.51 5.95 12.73
CA LYS A 338 1.33 7.15 12.91
C LYS A 338 1.62 7.77 11.55
N ASN A 339 0.84 8.80 11.21
CA ASN A 339 1.04 9.58 9.98
C ASN A 339 2.23 10.55 10.12
N ILE A 340 3.28 10.33 9.33
CA ILE A 340 4.54 11.09 9.32
C ILE A 340 4.65 11.88 8.02
N LYS A 341 4.49 13.20 8.13
CA LYS A 341 4.68 14.10 7.01
C LYS A 341 6.17 14.21 6.64
N VAL A 342 6.47 14.05 5.35
CA VAL A 342 7.82 14.21 4.78
C VAL A 342 7.85 15.22 3.63
N ASP A 343 9.05 15.66 3.28
CA ASP A 343 9.33 16.38 2.04
C ASP A 343 10.31 15.55 1.22
N ASN A 344 9.87 15.07 0.06
CA ASN A 344 10.67 14.25 -0.84
C ASN A 344 11.56 15.07 -1.78
N GLY A 345 11.55 16.40 -1.69
CA GLY A 345 12.41 17.29 -2.47
C GLY A 345 11.99 17.50 -3.94
N PHE A 346 10.90 16.87 -4.38
CA PHE A 346 10.40 17.01 -5.75
C PHE A 346 9.18 17.92 -5.85
N SER A 347 8.86 18.34 -7.07
CA SER A 347 7.63 19.08 -7.36
C SER A 347 6.39 18.18 -7.28
N TRP A 348 5.21 18.80 -7.35
CA TRP A 348 3.94 18.09 -7.37
C TRP A 348 3.91 16.97 -8.43
N GLY A 349 3.39 15.79 -8.06
CA GLY A 349 3.40 14.59 -8.91
C GLY A 349 4.68 13.75 -8.76
N TYR A 350 5.84 14.37 -9.00
CA TYR A 350 7.15 13.71 -8.86
C TYR A 350 7.53 13.41 -7.40
N ALA A 351 6.93 14.10 -6.44
CA ALA A 351 7.07 13.78 -5.02
C ALA A 351 6.77 12.31 -4.71
N HIS A 352 5.93 11.63 -5.49
CA HIS A 352 5.63 10.21 -5.30
C HIS A 352 6.86 9.31 -5.49
N THR A 353 7.77 9.63 -6.42
CA THR A 353 8.96 8.79 -6.65
C THR A 353 10.07 9.02 -5.62
N GLY A 354 10.03 10.15 -4.91
CA GLY A 354 11.10 10.55 -4.00
C GLY A 354 11.09 9.89 -2.62
N TYR A 355 10.11 9.04 -2.29
CA TYR A 355 10.15 8.31 -1.01
C TYR A 355 11.37 7.38 -0.91
N TRP A 356 11.75 6.74 -2.01
CA TRP A 356 12.87 5.79 -2.05
C TRP A 356 14.23 6.42 -1.74
N THR A 357 14.35 7.74 -1.82
CA THR A 357 15.58 8.48 -1.49
C THR A 357 15.44 9.28 -0.19
N ASN A 358 14.27 9.23 0.46
CA ASN A 358 14.02 10.00 1.66
C ASN A 358 14.67 9.34 2.89
N GLN A 359 15.83 9.86 3.30
CA GLN A 359 16.62 9.35 4.42
C GLN A 359 15.85 9.25 5.73
N ARG A 360 14.81 10.08 5.93
CA ARG A 360 14.00 10.02 7.15
C ARG A 360 13.29 8.67 7.31
N ILE A 361 12.83 8.07 6.21
CA ILE A 361 12.16 6.76 6.22
C ILE A 361 13.13 5.68 6.68
N TYR A 362 14.36 5.70 6.17
CA TYR A 362 15.37 4.70 6.52
C TYR A 362 15.89 4.88 7.94
N LEU A 363 16.19 6.11 8.35
CA LEU A 363 16.71 6.40 9.70
C LEU A 363 15.66 6.19 10.80
N GLN A 364 14.46 6.78 10.65
CA GLN A 364 13.42 6.73 11.69
C GLN A 364 12.53 5.49 11.57
N GLY A 365 12.32 4.99 10.35
CA GLY A 365 11.43 3.87 10.12
C GLY A 365 12.10 2.53 10.36
N ILE A 366 13.38 2.38 10.00
CA ILE A 366 14.07 1.09 9.95
C ILE A 366 15.28 1.06 10.89
N ALA A 367 16.21 2.00 10.77
CA ALA A 367 17.46 1.96 11.53
C ALA A 367 17.23 2.08 13.04
N SER A 368 16.26 2.89 13.48
CA SER A 368 15.89 3.01 14.90
C SER A 368 15.39 1.71 15.52
N ILE A 369 14.88 0.77 14.71
CA ILE A 369 14.40 -0.53 15.22
C ILE A 369 15.56 -1.38 15.72
N LEU A 370 16.76 -1.17 15.18
CA LEU A 370 17.96 -1.79 15.74
C LEU A 370 18.16 -1.40 17.20
N ASP A 371 17.69 -0.22 17.64
CA ASP A 371 17.76 0.19 19.05
C ASP A 371 16.63 -0.40 19.90
N GLU A 372 15.47 -0.67 19.30
CA GLU A 372 14.33 -1.31 19.97
C GLU A 372 14.58 -2.80 20.20
N ILE A 373 15.13 -3.49 19.20
CA ILE A 373 15.48 -4.92 19.26
C ILE A 373 16.63 -5.19 20.26
N LYS A 374 17.41 -4.16 20.66
CA LYS A 374 18.43 -4.26 21.71
C LYS A 374 17.85 -4.40 23.13
N LYS A 375 16.61 -3.95 23.36
CA LYS A 375 15.95 -3.96 24.68
C LYS A 375 15.18 -5.27 24.87
#